data_AF-A0A317Z5L0-F1
#
_entry.id   AF-A0A317Z5L0-F1
#
_cell.length_a   1.000
_cell.length_b   1.000
_cell.length_c   1.000
_cell.angle_alpha   90.00
_cell.angle_beta   90.00
_cell.angle_gamma   90.00
#
_symmetry.space_group_name_H-M   'P 1'
#
loop_
_entity.id
_entity.type
_entity.pdbx_description
1 polymer ?
#
loop_
_entity_poly.entity_id
_entity_poly.type
_entity_poly.pdbx_seq_one_letter_code
_entity_poly.pdbx_strand_id
1 'polypeptide(L)' 'MPSYTLLDNSELNSLIHQKAGKGSLIADDFGNWKNKEIIDFGKIIGKDYIDGEFIETKRGTVHYSKTGSHIIPNGKGEKR' A
#
# COMPACT_ATOMS: atom_id res chain seq x y z
N MET A 1 2.41 -13.57 -10.01
CA MET A 1 2.55 -13.88 -8.57
C MET A 1 1.90 -12.74 -7.78
N PRO A 2 1.16 -12.98 -6.68
CA PRO A 2 0.66 -11.90 -5.84
C PRO A 2 1.77 -11.28 -4.99
N SER A 3 1.64 -9.99 -4.70
CA SER A 3 2.48 -9.24 -3.77
C SER A 3 2.27 -9.74 -2.33
N TYR A 4 3.29 -9.61 -1.46
CA TYR A 4 3.18 -10.04 -0.05
C TYR A 4 3.96 -9.11 0.89
N THR A 5 3.45 -8.97 2.12
CA THR A 5 4.07 -8.15 3.17
C THR A 5 5.18 -8.91 3.88
N LEU A 6 6.19 -8.17 4.34
CA LEU A 6 7.31 -8.70 5.14
C LEU A 6 7.16 -8.39 6.64
N LEU A 7 6.29 -7.44 6.98
CA LEU A 7 6.04 -7.01 8.35
C LEU A 7 4.81 -7.73 8.90
N ASP A 8 4.73 -7.83 10.22
CA ASP A 8 3.54 -8.35 10.89
C ASP A 8 2.37 -7.36 10.88
N ASN A 9 1.18 -7.85 11.20
CA ASN A 9 -0.05 -7.06 11.18
C ASN A 9 -0.04 -5.89 12.19
N SER A 10 0.62 -6.05 13.34
CA SER A 10 0.69 -4.99 14.37
C SER A 10 1.50 -3.81 13.84
N GLU A 11 2.65 -4.10 13.24
CA GLU A 11 3.51 -3.09 12.65
C GLU A 11 2.84 -2.41 11.44
N LEU A 12 2.21 -3.19 10.55
CA LEU A 12 1.46 -2.65 9.42
C LEU A 12 0.33 -1.73 9.88
N ASN A 13 -0.43 -2.10 10.91
CA ASN A 13 -1.49 -1.25 11.45
C ASN A 13 -0.94 0.04 12.07
N SER A 14 0.16 -0.02 12.81
CA SER A 14 0.84 1.17 13.34
C SER A 14 1.27 2.12 12.22
N LEU A 15 1.84 1.57 11.13
CA LEU A 15 2.23 2.32 9.95
C LEU A 15 1.04 2.99 9.25
N ILE A 16 -0.09 2.30 9.11
CA ILE A 16 -1.33 2.88 8.57
C ILE A 16 -1.77 4.05 9.45
N HIS A 17 -1.85 3.89 10.77
CA HIS A 17 -2.29 4.96 11.67
C HIS A 17 -1.38 6.21 11.58
N GLN A 18 -0.07 6.02 11.40
CA GLN A 18 0.87 7.13 11.29
C GLN A 18 0.82 7.87 9.94
N LYS A 19 0.40 7.17 8.87
CA LYS A 19 0.55 7.64 7.49
C LYS A 19 -0.77 7.85 6.73
N ALA A 20 -1.89 7.38 7.26
CA ALA A 20 -3.21 7.57 6.65
C ALA A 20 -3.48 9.05 6.36
N GLY A 21 -4.01 9.33 5.17
CA GLY A 21 -4.28 10.69 4.68
C GLY A 21 -3.04 11.47 4.20
N LYS A 22 -1.85 10.87 4.15
CA LYS A 22 -0.61 11.51 3.66
C LYS A 22 -0.21 11.06 2.25
N GLY A 23 -0.89 10.06 1.72
CA GLY A 23 -0.68 9.48 0.40
C GLY A 23 -1.62 10.03 -0.66
N SER A 24 -1.68 9.33 -1.79
CA SER A 24 -2.56 9.68 -2.91
C SER A 24 -3.86 8.90 -2.81
N LEU A 25 -4.99 9.60 -2.65
CA LEU A 25 -6.32 8.99 -2.66
C LEU A 25 -6.64 8.48 -4.06
N ILE A 26 -7.20 7.27 -4.14
CA ILE A 26 -7.69 6.71 -5.39
C ILE A 26 -9.19 7.00 -5.48
N ALA A 27 -9.59 7.74 -6.52
CA ALA A 27 -10.98 8.00 -6.86
C ALA A 27 -11.40 7.23 -8.13
N ASP A 28 -12.70 7.12 -8.37
CA ASP A 28 -13.23 6.73 -9.67
C ASP A 28 -13.26 7.92 -10.66
N ASP A 29 -13.69 7.67 -11.89
CA ASP A 29 -13.76 8.69 -12.96
C ASP A 29 -14.77 9.81 -12.65
N PHE A 30 -15.64 9.62 -11.66
CA PHE A 30 -16.62 10.60 -11.18
C PHE A 30 -16.14 11.36 -9.94
N GLY A 31 -14.92 11.07 -9.45
CA GLY A 31 -14.35 11.70 -8.27
C GLY A 31 -14.78 11.08 -6.94
N ASN A 32 -15.51 9.95 -6.94
CA ASN A 32 -15.86 9.26 -5.69
C ASN A 32 -14.66 8.50 -5.15
N TRP A 33 -14.39 8.66 -3.86
CA TRP A 33 -13.29 7.96 -3.21
C TRP A 33 -13.53 6.46 -3.17
N LYS A 34 -12.53 5.66 -3.60
CA LYS A 34 -12.63 4.20 -3.67
C LYS A 34 -12.22 3.49 -2.38
N ASN A 35 -12.17 4.20 -1.25
CA ASN A 35 -11.63 3.70 0.02
C ASN A 35 -10.20 3.15 -0.12
N LYS A 36 -9.40 3.76 -0.99
CA LYS A 36 -8.02 3.35 -1.25
C LYS A 36 -7.09 4.54 -1.25
N GLU A 37 -5.88 4.31 -0.77
CA GLU A 37 -4.82 5.31 -0.69
C GLU A 37 -3.47 4.66 -1.02
N ILE A 38 -2.65 5.30 -1.83
CA ILE A 38 -1.28 4.88 -2.10
C ILE A 38 -0.36 5.65 -1.17
N ILE A 39 0.30 4.94 -0.26
CA ILE A 39 1.14 5.52 0.80
C ILE A 39 2.59 5.07 0.63
N ASP A 40 3.55 5.99 0.82
CA ASP A 40 4.95 5.65 1.09
C ASP A 40 5.17 5.57 2.62
N PHE A 41 5.46 4.37 3.09
CA PHE A 41 5.66 4.08 4.51
C PHE A 41 7.06 4.46 5.00
N GLY A 42 8.00 4.79 4.11
CA GLY A 42 9.37 5.18 4.45
C GLY A 42 10.30 4.02 4.82
N LYS A 43 9.76 2.79 4.94
CA LYS A 43 10.50 1.54 5.16
C LYS A 43 9.94 0.42 4.27
N ILE A 44 10.73 -0.61 4.02
CA ILE A 44 10.29 -1.77 3.23
C ILE A 44 9.13 -2.44 3.96
N ILE A 45 7.99 -2.56 3.27
CA ILE A 45 6.77 -3.19 3.81
C ILE A 45 6.49 -4.55 3.20
N GLY A 46 7.07 -4.85 2.04
CA GLY A 46 6.73 -6.04 1.27
C GLY A 46 7.42 -6.09 -0.07
N LYS A 47 7.03 -7.10 -0.85
CA LYS A 47 7.51 -7.33 -2.21
C LYS A 47 6.35 -7.35 -3.18
N ASP A 48 6.51 -6.67 -4.31
CA ASP A 48 5.58 -6.68 -5.43
C ASP A 48 6.17 -7.48 -6.59
N TYR A 49 5.33 -8.20 -7.34
CA TYR A 49 5.79 -9.01 -8.46
C TYR A 49 5.65 -8.23 -9.76
N ILE A 50 6.78 -7.80 -10.31
CA ILE A 50 6.86 -6.91 -11.47
C ILE A 50 7.84 -7.55 -12.46
N ASP A 51 7.42 -7.68 -13.71
CA ASP A 51 8.26 -8.10 -14.84
C ASP A 51 9.06 -9.40 -14.62
N GLY A 52 8.52 -10.34 -13.82
CA GLY A 52 9.13 -11.64 -13.56
C GLY A 52 9.88 -11.74 -12.23
N GLU A 53 10.04 -10.63 -11.51
CA GLU A 53 10.83 -10.56 -10.28
C GLU A 53 10.04 -10.00 -9.10
N PHE A 54 10.48 -10.36 -7.89
CA PHE A 54 9.97 -9.75 -6.66
C PHE A 54 10.81 -8.55 -6.28
N ILE A 55 10.21 -7.36 -6.36
CA ILE A 55 10.85 -6.09 -6.05
C ILE A 55 10.39 -5.64 -4.66
N GLU A 56 11.34 -5.36 -3.78
CA GLU A 56 11.05 -4.76 -2.47
C GLU A 56 10.49 -3.36 -2.64
N THR A 57 9.51 -2.99 -1.82
CA THR A 57 8.90 -1.67 -1.90
C THR A 57 8.55 -1.09 -0.55
N LYS A 58 8.65 0.23 -0.45
CA LYS A 58 8.18 1.04 0.67
C LYS A 58 6.75 1.54 0.47
N ARG A 59 6.23 1.42 -0.75
CA ARG A 59 4.91 1.90 -1.13
C ARG A 59 3.89 0.77 -1.03
N GLY A 60 2.70 1.12 -0.56
CA GLY A 60 1.59 0.18 -0.50
C GLY A 60 0.26 0.86 -0.80
N THR A 61 -0.64 0.11 -1.42
CA THR A 61 -2.04 0.50 -1.54
C THR A 61 -2.75 0.05 -0.26
N VAL A 62 -3.22 1.00 0.54
CA VAL A 62 -4.07 0.73 1.69
C VAL A 62 -5.51 0.62 1.19
N HIS A 63 -6.17 -0.47 1.54
CA HIS A 63 -7.60 -0.65 1.34
C HIS A 63 -8.30 -0.45 2.69
N TYR A 64 -9.11 0.60 2.77
CA TYR A 64 -9.92 0.90 3.95
C TYR A 64 -11.25 0.14 3.88
N SER A 65 -11.65 -0.43 5.01
CA SER A 65 -12.97 -1.02 5.20
C SER A 65 -13.50 -0.67 6.59
N LYS A 66 -14.78 -0.95 6.84
CA LYS A 66 -15.41 -0.70 8.15
C LYS A 66 -14.80 -1.55 9.27
N THR A 67 -14.28 -2.74 8.96
CA THR A 67 -13.80 -3.72 9.94
C THR A 67 -12.28 -3.79 10.04
N GLY A 68 -11.56 -2.98 9.26
CA GLY A 68 -10.10 -2.96 9.27
C GLY A 68 -9.50 -2.44 7.98
N SER A 69 -8.18 -2.40 7.92
CA SER A 69 -7.43 -2.00 6.75
C SER A 69 -6.38 -3.05 6.43
N HIS A 70 -6.04 -3.22 5.14
CA HIS A 70 -4.93 -4.06 4.72
C HIS A 70 -4.07 -3.33 3.70
N ILE A 71 -2.78 -3.69 3.66
CA ILE A 71 -1.79 -3.08 2.77
C ILE A 71 -1.42 -4.09 1.69
N ILE A 72 -1.49 -3.65 0.43
CA ILE A 72 -0.96 -4.40 -0.71
C ILE A 72 0.32 -3.70 -1.17
N PRO A 73 1.50 -4.33 -1.07
CA PRO A 73 2.75 -3.76 -1.59
C PRO A 73 2.60 -3.34 -3.06
N ASN A 74 3.13 -2.17 -3.41
CA ASN A 74 2.96 -1.56 -4.73
C ASN A 74 4.30 -1.00 -5.23
N GLY A 75 5.04 -1.81 -5.99
CA GLY A 75 6.34 -1.42 -6.54
C GLY A 75 6.22 -0.59 -7.83
N LYS A 76 5.04 -0.54 -8.46
CA LYS A 76 4.83 0.16 -9.74
C LYS A 76 5.05 1.67 -9.65
N GLY A 77 4.88 2.25 -8.45
CA GLY A 77 5.13 3.66 -8.19
C GLY A 77 6.59 4.01 -7.91
N GLU A 78 7.50 3.03 -7.80
CA GLU A 78 8.94 3.27 -7.58
C GLU A 78 9.73 3.35 -8.90
N LYS A 79 9.06 3.35 -10.06
CA LYS A 79 9.70 3.61 -11.35
C LYS A 79 10.34 5.01 -11.33
N ARG A 80 11.66 5.02 -11.13
CA ARG A 80 12.56 6.14 -11.42
C ARG A 80 12.85 6.20 -12.91
#